data_AF-A0A9N7MMP0-F1
#
_entry.id   AF-A0A9N7MMP0-F1
#
_cell.length_a   1.000
_cell.length_b   1.000
_cell.length_c   1.000
_cell.angle_alpha   90.00
_cell.angle_beta   90.00
_cell.angle_gamma   90.00
#
_symmetry.space_group_name_H-M   'P 1'
#
loop_
_entity.id
_entity.type
_entity.pdbx_description
1 polymer ?
#
loop_
_entity_poly.entity_id
_entity_poly.type
_entity_poly.pdbx_seq_one_letter_code
_entity_poly.pdbx_strand_id
1 'polypeptide(L)' 'VSLASGKTIVMNTMVHELKMDIRGRDLEADTYVINMKDFDIILGMDWLTKYHADISCH' A
#
# COMPACT_ATOMS: atom_id res chain seq x y z
N VAL A 1 12.99 2.55 13.05
CA VAL A 1 12.66 2.82 11.62
C VAL A 1 13.00 1.57 10.85
N SER A 2 12.01 0.98 10.17
CA SER A 2 12.25 -0.12 9.25
C SER A 2 12.72 0.46 7.93
N LEU A 3 13.99 0.20 7.62
CA LEU A 3 14.62 0.59 6.36
C LEU A 3 14.37 -0.50 5.33
N ALA A 4 14.12 -0.09 4.08
CA ALA A 4 14.04 -1.02 2.97
C ALA A 4 15.37 -1.78 2.88
N SER A 5 15.33 -3.11 3.03
CA SER A 5 16.56 -3.92 3.03
C SER A 5 17.13 -4.15 1.63
N GLY A 6 16.50 -3.60 0.59
CA GLY A 6 16.84 -3.85 -0.82
C GLY A 6 16.64 -5.30 -1.27
N LYS A 7 15.94 -6.12 -0.48
CA LYS A 7 15.69 -7.54 -0.81
C LYS A 7 14.48 -7.64 -1.71
N THR A 8 14.57 -8.50 -2.73
CA THR A 8 13.42 -8.89 -3.53
C THR A 8 12.52 -9.82 -2.72
N ILE A 9 11.22 -9.55 -2.73
CA ILE A 9 10.19 -10.40 -2.13
C ILE A 9 9.35 -10.94 -3.27
N VAL A 10 9.19 -12.27 -3.32
CA VAL A 10 8.31 -12.92 -4.29
C VAL A 10 6.88 -12.89 -3.74
N MET A 11 5.96 -12.33 -4.52
CA MET A 11 4.55 -12.22 -4.20
C MET A 11 3.75 -13.16 -5.10
N ASN A 12 2.97 -14.07 -4.51
CA ASN A 12 2.20 -15.08 -5.26
C ASN A 12 0.68 -14.91 -5.12
N THR A 13 0.25 -13.98 -4.28
CA THR A 13 -1.17 -13.78 -3.97
C THR A 13 -1.50 -12.32 -4.10
N MET A 14 -2.46 -12.02 -4.97
CA MET A 14 -3.05 -10.70 -5.14
C MET A 14 -4.45 -10.71 -4.54
N VAL A 15 -4.81 -9.62 -3.89
CA VAL A 15 -6.17 -9.31 -3.45
C VAL A 15 -6.64 -8.14 -4.31
N HIS A 16 -7.69 -8.39 -5.09
CA HIS A 16 -8.30 -7.37 -5.92
C HIS A 16 -9.30 -6.53 -5.13
N GLU A 17 -9.40 -5.25 -5.48
CA GLU A 17 -10.41 -4.32 -4.96
C GLU A 17 -10.47 -4.31 -3.41
N LEU A 18 -9.31 -4.37 -2.75
CA LEU A 18 -9.23 -4.29 -1.30
C LEU A 18 -9.74 -2.93 -0.84
N LYS A 19 -10.89 -2.92 -0.16
CA LYS A 19 -11.51 -1.73 0.41
C LYS A 19 -10.83 -1.30 1.69
N MET A 20 -10.54 -0.01 1.79
CA MET A 20 -9.96 0.62 2.96
C MET A 20 -10.62 1.97 3.21
N ASP A 21 -10.95 2.24 4.48
CA ASP A 21 -11.39 3.56 4.90
C ASP A 21 -10.17 4.46 5.12
N ILE A 22 -10.08 5.54 4.34
CA ILE A 22 -9.07 6.58 4.51
C ILE A 22 -9.78 7.91 4.69
N ARG A 23 -9.86 8.35 5.95
CA ARG A 23 -10.51 9.61 6.37
C ARG A 23 -11.99 9.65 5.98
N GLY A 24 -12.73 8.56 6.22
CA GLY A 24 -14.17 8.50 5.91
C GLY A 24 -14.48 8.31 4.43
N ARG A 25 -13.50 7.84 3.64
CA ARG A 25 -13.66 7.53 2.22
C ARG A 25 -13.28 6.08 2.00
N ASP A 26 -14.19 5.31 1.44
CA ASP A 26 -13.91 3.96 0.96
C ASP A 26 -13.11 4.06 -0.34
N LEU A 27 -11.84 3.66 -0.28
CA LEU A 27 -10.94 3.61 -1.43
C LEU A 27 -10.49 2.17 -1.66
N GLU A 28 -10.12 1.85 -2.89
CA GLU A 28 -9.84 0.48 -3.31
C GLU A 28 -8.45 0.37 -3.96
N ALA A 29 -7.75 -0.72 -3.66
CA ALA A 29 -6.45 -1.05 -4.22
C ALA A 29 -6.37 -2.53 -4.61
N ASP A 30 -5.71 -2.81 -5.72
CA ASP A 30 -5.16 -4.14 -5.94
C ASP A 30 -3.86 -4.26 -5.15
N THR A 31 -3.77 -5.26 -4.27
CA THR A 31 -2.65 -5.39 -3.34
C THR A 31 -2.05 -6.79 -3.39
N TYR A 32 -0.75 -6.90 -3.14
CA TYR A 32 -0.09 -8.17 -2.99
C TYR A 32 0.07 -8.53 -1.51
N VAL A 33 -0.18 -9.79 -1.17
CA VAL A 33 0.05 -10.29 0.18
C VAL A 33 1.55 -10.51 0.39
N ILE A 34 2.08 -9.87 1.43
CA ILE A 34 3.48 -9.94 1.83
C ILE A 34 3.60 -10.18 3.32
N ASN A 35 4.51 -11.08 3.69
CA ASN A 35 4.81 -11.36 5.09
C ASN A 35 5.80 -10.32 5.64
N MET A 36 5.30 -9.13 5.95
CA MET A 36 6.06 -8.06 6.62
C MET A 36 5.46 -7.80 8.00
N LYS A 37 6.32 -7.58 9.00
CA LYS A 37 5.88 -7.31 10.37
C LYS A 37 5.62 -5.84 10.68
N ASP A 38 6.18 -4.95 9.87
CA ASP A 38 6.34 -3.54 10.26
C ASP A 38 5.23 -2.64 9.72
N PHE A 39 4.48 -3.10 8.72
CA PHE A 39 3.43 -2.34 8.04
C PHE A 39 2.27 -3.25 7.68
N ASP A 40 1.05 -2.76 7.89
CA ASP A 40 -0.18 -3.48 7.53
C ASP A 40 -0.45 -3.40 6.01
N ILE A 41 -0.28 -2.21 5.43
CA ILE A 41 -0.50 -1.94 4.00
C ILE A 41 0.61 -1.00 3.50
N ILE A 42 1.14 -1.29 2.31
CA ILE A 42 1.99 -0.35 1.56
C ILE A 42 1.21 0.11 0.32
N LEU A 43 1.03 1.43 0.20
CA LEU A 43 0.41 2.05 -0.97
C LEU A 43 1.49 2.69 -1.84
N GLY A 44 1.57 2.23 -3.08
CA GLY A 44 2.52 2.73 -4.07
C GLY A 44 2.10 4.05 -4.70
N MET A 45 2.98 4.57 -5.56
CA MET A 45 2.74 5.80 -6.31
C MET A 45 1.60 5.68 -7.32
N ASP A 46 1.34 4.48 -7.82
CA ASP A 46 0.22 4.13 -8.69
C ASP A 46 -1.12 4.41 -8.00
N TRP A 47 -1.27 3.91 -6.77
CA TRP A 47 -2.46 4.14 -5.96
C TRP A 47 -2.60 5.61 -5.58
N LEU A 48 -1.49 6.24 -5.15
CA LEU A 48 -1.48 7.67 -4.80
C LEU A 48 -1.89 8.55 -5.98
N THR A 49 -1.42 8.21 -7.19
CA THR A 49 -1.78 8.93 -8.42
C THR A 49 -3.24 8.71 -8.79
N LYS A 50 -3.75 7.48 -8.70
CA LYS A 50 -5.16 7.12 -8.99
C LYS A 50 -6.14 7.98 -8.18
N TYR A 51 -5.83 8.25 -6.92
CA TYR A 51 -6.72 9.00 -6.02
C TYR A 51 -6.28 10.45 -5.78
N HIS A 52 -5.35 10.97 -6.59
CA HIS A 52 -4.83 12.33 -6.48
C HIS A 52 -4.43 12.68 -5.04
N ALA A 53 -3.70 11.78 -4.38
CA ALA A 53 -3.32 11.94 -3.00
C ALA A 53 -2.28 13.05 -2.84
N ASP A 54 -2.53 13.98 -1.90
CA ASP A 54 -1.57 15.00 -1.51
C ASP A 54 -0.66 14.48 -0.39
N ILE A 55 0.65 14.51 -0.64
CA ILE A 55 1.68 14.17 0.36
C ILE A 55 2.21 15.47 0.95
N SER A 56 1.81 15.77 2.18
CA SER A 56 2.34 16.90 2.96
C SER A 56 3.38 16.40 3.95
N CYS A 57 4.65 16.61 3.63
CA CYS A 57 5.78 16.33 4.53
C CYS A 57 6.17 17.63 5.23
N HIS A 58 6.05 17.66 6.56
CA HIS A 58 6.58 18.73 7.41
C HIS A 58 7.91 18.30 8.04
#